data_AF-A0A022RCZ2-F1
#
_entry.id   AF-A0A022RCZ2-F1
#
_cell.length_a   1.000
_cell.length_b   1.000
_cell.length_c   1.000
_cell.angle_alpha   90.00
_cell.angle_beta   90.00
_cell.angle_gamma   90.00
#
_symmetry.space_group_name_H-M   'P 1'
#
loop_
_entity.id
_entity.type
_entity.pdbx_description
1 polymer ?
#
loop_
_entity_poly.entity_id
_entity_poly.type
_entity_poly.pdbx_seq_one_letter_code
_entity_poly.pdbx_strand_id
1 'polypeptide(L)'
;MVGDNRKKIKCKFFHVVTTRGITRLKQHITHISGEVEARKKAPKEISVMLRKHLQESKTAREIMKKIKETTIMSIREERRHIHNVDTESSSENDYEQGSRYANREYLSQMRKKQLRNAMKENRQQAFDEEKRMRYDGGHTGGTSRGQTSGMKT
;
A
#
# COMPACT_ATOMS: atom_id res chain seq x y z
N MET A 1 5.83 -15.63 -32.82
CA MET A 1 7.13 -15.02 -32.45
C MET A 1 6.98 -14.35 -31.09
N VAL A 2 7.55 -14.91 -30.03
CA VAL A 2 7.47 -14.32 -28.68
C VAL A 2 8.85 -13.80 -28.28
N GLY A 3 8.99 -12.48 -28.19
CA GLY A 3 9.78 -11.93 -27.08
C GLY A 3 10.96 -11.00 -27.36
N ASP A 4 11.03 -10.31 -28.50
CA ASP A 4 12.07 -9.28 -28.70
C ASP A 4 11.76 -7.92 -28.05
N ASN A 5 10.51 -7.67 -27.66
CA ASN A 5 10.11 -6.41 -26.99
C ASN A 5 10.30 -6.43 -25.46
N ARG A 6 10.95 -7.46 -24.90
CA ARG A 6 11.15 -7.58 -23.44
C ARG A 6 12.26 -6.64 -22.99
N LYS A 7 11.97 -5.80 -22.00
CA LYS A 7 12.97 -4.92 -21.36
C LYS A 7 14.11 -5.76 -20.80
N LYS A 8 15.30 -5.57 -21.38
CA LYS A 8 16.54 -6.25 -20.95
C LYS A 8 17.19 -5.42 -19.85
N ILE A 9 17.66 -6.07 -18.80
CA ILE A 9 18.35 -5.40 -17.69
C ILE A 9 19.80 -5.88 -17.66
N LYS A 10 20.75 -4.94 -17.71
CA LYS A 10 22.19 -5.23 -17.62
C LYS A 10 22.66 -5.01 -16.19
N CYS A 11 23.28 -6.04 -15.60
CA CYS A 11 23.92 -5.90 -14.30
C CYS A 11 25.22 -5.10 -14.43
N LYS A 12 25.39 -4.01 -13.67
CA LYS A 12 26.62 -3.20 -13.71
C LYS A 12 27.86 -3.92 -13.16
N PHE A 13 27.70 -4.84 -12.20
CA PHE A 13 28.83 -5.54 -11.58
C PHE A 13 29.37 -6.69 -12.43
N PHE A 14 28.47 -7.44 -13.07
CA PHE A 14 28.81 -8.67 -13.79
C PHE A 14 28.70 -8.52 -15.30
N HIS A 15 28.15 -7.40 -15.78
CA HIS A 15 27.89 -7.08 -17.19
C HIS A 15 26.97 -8.07 -17.91
N VAL A 16 26.34 -8.98 -17.15
CA VAL A 16 25.37 -9.95 -17.64
C VAL A 16 24.07 -9.22 -17.98
N VAL A 17 23.62 -9.40 -19.22
CA VAL A 17 22.30 -8.95 -19.68
C VAL A 17 21.31 -10.05 -19.36
N THR A 18 20.35 -9.76 -18.48
CA THR A 18 19.27 -10.69 -18.15
C THR A 18 17.99 -10.20 -18.81
N THR A 19 17.35 -11.07 -19.59
CA THR A 19 15.99 -10.82 -20.13
C THR A 19 14.90 -11.01 -19.07
N ARG A 20 15.29 -11.39 -17.84
CA ARG A 20 14.41 -11.58 -16.69
C ARG A 20 14.33 -10.30 -15.83
N GLY A 21 13.23 -10.16 -15.09
CA GLY A 21 12.93 -8.98 -14.27
C GLY A 21 13.86 -8.76 -13.08
N ILE A 22 13.68 -7.60 -12.42
CA ILE A 22 14.53 -7.05 -11.33
C ILE A 22 14.80 -8.07 -10.21
N THR A 23 13.84 -8.94 -9.88
CA THR A 23 14.03 -9.95 -8.82
C THR A 23 15.17 -10.94 -9.13
N ARG A 24 15.29 -11.41 -10.37
CA ARG A 24 16.38 -12.31 -10.80
C ARG A 24 17.73 -11.58 -10.73
N LEU A 25 17.75 -10.30 -11.08
CA LEU A 25 18.94 -9.46 -10.95
C LEU A 25 19.36 -9.32 -9.48
N LYS A 26 18.42 -9.06 -8.58
CA LYS A 26 18.70 -8.97 -7.14
C LYS A 26 19.31 -10.27 -6.61
N GLN A 27 18.73 -11.41 -6.96
CA GLN A 27 19.24 -12.74 -6.57
C GLN A 27 20.66 -13.01 -7.10
N HIS A 28 20.91 -12.65 -8.36
CA HIS A 28 22.22 -12.77 -9.00
C HIS A 28 23.29 -11.92 -8.30
N ILE A 29 22.98 -10.69 -7.88
CA ILE A 29 23.93 -9.85 -7.12
C ILE A 29 24.25 -10.45 -5.75
N THR A 30 23.28 -11.10 -5.10
CA THR A 30 23.45 -11.69 -3.76
C THR A 30 24.04 -13.10 -3.74
N HIS A 31 24.33 -13.68 -4.91
CA HIS A 31 24.76 -15.08 -5.08
C HIS A 31 23.80 -16.12 -4.45
N ILE A 32 22.48 -15.86 -4.49
CA ILE A 32 21.46 -16.77 -3.92
C ILE A 32 21.05 -17.87 -4.94
N SER A 33 21.73 -17.99 -6.09
CA SER A 33 21.40 -18.94 -7.17
C SER A 33 22.55 -19.91 -7.45
N GLY A 34 22.28 -21.21 -7.37
CA GLY A 34 23.25 -22.30 -7.50
C GLY A 34 23.80 -22.60 -8.90
N GLU A 35 23.89 -21.61 -9.80
CA GLU A 35 24.37 -21.85 -11.19
C GLU A 35 25.12 -20.65 -11.78
N VAL A 36 25.73 -19.80 -10.95
CA VAL A 36 26.55 -18.70 -11.45
C VAL A 36 27.82 -18.64 -10.63
N GLU A 37 28.91 -19.11 -11.25
CA GLU A 37 30.31 -18.88 -10.87
C GLU A 37 30.44 -17.55 -10.10
N ALA A 38 30.94 -17.61 -8.87
CA ALA A 38 31.04 -16.47 -7.97
C ALA A 38 32.06 -15.45 -8.51
N ARG A 39 31.63 -14.65 -9.48
CA ARG A 39 32.43 -13.55 -10.02
C ARG A 39 32.65 -12.55 -8.87
N LYS A 40 33.90 -12.38 -8.45
CA LYS A 40 34.35 -11.50 -7.35
C LYS A 40 34.16 -9.99 -7.60
N LYS A 41 33.15 -9.55 -8.36
CA LYS A 41 33.00 -8.16 -8.84
C LYS A 41 31.95 -7.33 -8.10
N ALA A 42 31.05 -7.92 -7.32
CA ALA A 42 30.12 -7.14 -6.50
C ALA A 42 30.78 -6.78 -5.16
N PRO A 43 30.79 -5.50 -4.74
CA PRO A 43 31.21 -5.10 -3.40
C PRO A 43 30.44 -5.89 -2.34
N LYS A 44 31.17 -6.48 -1.38
CA LYS A 44 30.59 -7.34 -0.32
C LYS A 44 29.44 -6.63 0.41
N GLU A 45 29.60 -5.34 0.67
CA GLU A 45 28.61 -4.48 1.32
C GLU A 45 27.26 -4.47 0.59
N ILE A 46 27.26 -4.32 -0.74
CA ILE A 46 26.05 -4.30 -1.56
C ILE A 46 25.33 -5.65 -1.52
N SER A 47 26.10 -6.75 -1.56
CA SER A 47 25.55 -8.10 -1.46
C SER A 47 24.90 -8.36 -0.11
N VAL A 48 25.53 -7.91 0.97
CA VAL A 48 25.01 -8.03 2.35
C VAL A 48 23.73 -7.20 2.52
N MET A 49 23.75 -5.92 2.13
CA MET A 49 22.58 -5.05 2.19
C MET A 49 21.41 -5.62 1.39
N LEU A 50 21.67 -6.08 0.17
CA LEU A 50 20.62 -6.60 -0.69
C LEU A 50 20.06 -7.93 -0.18
N ARG A 51 20.90 -8.79 0.41
CA ARG A 51 20.46 -10.03 1.06
C ARG A 51 19.57 -9.74 2.26
N LYS A 52 19.95 -8.78 3.12
CA LYS A 52 19.14 -8.32 4.26
C LYS A 52 17.78 -7.83 3.79
N HIS A 53 17.75 -6.93 2.80
CA HIS A 53 16.50 -6.41 2.23
C HIS A 53 15.61 -7.50 1.63
N LEU A 54 16.19 -8.51 0.96
CA LEU A 54 15.42 -9.64 0.43
C LEU A 54 14.78 -10.47 1.55
N GLN A 55 15.50 -10.70 2.66
CA GLN A 55 14.95 -11.40 3.82
C GLN A 55 13.84 -10.59 4.50
N GLU A 56 14.04 -9.29 4.73
CA GLU A 56 13.01 -8.39 5.28
C GLU A 56 11.75 -8.38 4.41
N SER A 57 11.92 -8.39 3.08
CA SER A 57 10.77 -8.44 2.16
C SER A 57 10.01 -9.77 2.26
N LYS A 58 10.70 -10.88 2.57
CA LYS A 58 10.09 -12.20 2.76
C LYS A 58 9.32 -12.25 4.08
N THR A 59 9.94 -11.81 5.17
CA THR A 59 9.30 -11.77 6.50
C THR A 59 8.09 -10.85 6.51
N ALA A 60 8.17 -9.66 5.89
CA ALA A 60 7.03 -8.75 5.76
C ALA A 60 5.83 -9.38 5.04
N ARG A 61 6.09 -10.18 3.99
CA ARG A 61 5.03 -10.92 3.28
C ARG A 61 4.39 -11.99 4.15
N GLU A 62 5.19 -12.72 4.93
CA GLU A 62 4.70 -13.75 5.86
C GLU A 62 3.85 -13.14 6.98
N ILE A 63 4.28 -12.01 7.55
CA ILE A 63 3.51 -11.26 8.56
C ILE A 63 2.18 -10.79 7.97
N MET A 64 2.21 -10.19 6.78
CA MET A 64 0.99 -9.73 6.11
C MET A 64 0.03 -10.88 5.79
N LYS A 65 0.55 -12.06 5.45
CA LYS A 65 -0.27 -13.26 5.24
C LYS A 65 -0.98 -13.66 6.54
N LYS A 66 -0.25 -13.73 7.64
CA LYS A 66 -0.82 -14.04 8.97
C LYS A 66 -1.89 -13.05 9.39
N ILE A 67 -1.64 -11.74 9.23
CA ILE A 67 -2.62 -10.68 9.55
C ILE A 67 -3.91 -10.85 8.74
N LYS A 68 -3.79 -11.15 7.44
CA LYS A 68 -4.97 -11.40 6.59
C LYS A 68 -5.74 -12.63 7.06
N GLU A 69 -5.05 -13.71 7.39
CA GLU A 69 -5.66 -14.94 7.89
C GLU A 69 -6.39 -14.71 9.22
N THR A 70 -5.75 -14.03 10.18
CA THR A 70 -6.37 -13.71 11.48
C THR A 70 -7.58 -12.80 11.32
N THR A 71 -7.51 -11.79 10.45
CA THR A 71 -8.63 -10.88 10.15
C THR A 71 -9.80 -11.63 9.51
N ILE A 72 -9.53 -12.57 8.59
CA ILE A 72 -10.58 -13.39 7.98
C ILE A 72 -11.22 -14.30 9.04
N MET A 73 -10.42 -14.88 9.93
CA MET A 73 -10.93 -15.70 11.03
C MET A 73 -11.80 -14.90 11.99
N SER A 74 -11.39 -13.70 12.40
CA SER A 74 -12.20 -12.86 13.29
C SER A 74 -13.53 -12.46 12.66
N ILE A 75 -13.54 -12.10 11.37
CA ILE A 75 -14.78 -11.81 10.63
C ILE A 75 -15.70 -13.04 10.55
N ARG A 76 -15.13 -14.24 10.33
CA ARG A 76 -15.91 -15.48 10.31
C ARG A 76 -16.49 -15.80 11.69
N GLU A 77 -15.74 -15.56 12.75
CA GLU A 77 -16.20 -15.80 14.12
C GLU A 77 -17.31 -14.83 14.54
N GLU A 78 -17.15 -13.55 14.21
CA GLU A 78 -18.17 -12.52 14.41
C GLU A 78 -19.47 -12.88 13.69
N ARG A 79 -19.37 -13.42 12.46
CA ARG A 79 -20.54 -13.93 11.72
C ARG A 79 -21.22 -15.13 12.39
N ARG A 80 -20.49 -16.01 13.07
CA ARG A 80 -21.08 -17.15 13.80
C ARG A 80 -21.85 -16.71 15.05
N HIS A 81 -21.43 -15.62 15.69
CA HIS A 81 -22.13 -15.07 16.86
C HIS A 81 -23.47 -14.41 16.52
N ILE A 82 -23.65 -13.90 15.31
CA ILE A 82 -24.91 -13.30 14.86
C ILE A 82 -26.01 -14.37 14.63
N HIS A 83 -25.63 -15.63 14.40
CA HIS A 83 -26.56 -16.71 14.04
C HIS A 83 -27.18 -17.46 15.23
N ASN A 84 -26.93 -17.01 16.47
CA ASN A 84 -27.46 -17.61 17.72
C ASN A 84 -28.45 -16.70 18.47
N VAL A 85 -29.06 -15.72 17.80
CA VAL A 85 -30.17 -14.93 18.36
C VAL A 85 -31.42 -15.22 17.53
N ASP A 86 -31.92 -16.45 17.62
CA ASP A 86 -33.31 -16.82 17.26
C ASP A 86 -33.62 -18.24 17.77
N THR A 87 -33.43 -18.49 19.07
CA THR A 87 -34.05 -19.65 19.73
C THR A 87 -34.47 -19.30 21.16
N GLU A 88 -35.28 -18.25 21.34
CA GLU A 88 -36.15 -18.14 22.52
C GLU A 88 -37.52 -17.69 22.01
N SER A 89 -38.33 -18.68 21.66
CA SER A 89 -39.74 -18.50 21.32
C SER A 89 -40.48 -18.01 22.57
N SER A 90 -40.79 -16.71 22.62
CA SER A 90 -41.87 -16.19 23.45
C SER A 90 -42.90 -15.56 22.51
N SER A 91 -44.10 -16.13 22.53
CA SER A 91 -45.22 -15.77 21.67
C SER A 91 -45.58 -14.29 21.81
N GLU A 92 -45.71 -13.59 20.68
CA GLU A 92 -46.92 -12.85 20.27
C GLU A 92 -46.63 -11.80 19.17
N ASN A 93 -47.39 -11.91 18.07
CA ASN A 93 -47.67 -10.94 16.99
C ASN A 93 -46.68 -10.76 15.81
N ASP A 94 -47.04 -11.37 14.67
CA ASP A 94 -46.33 -11.37 13.38
C ASP A 94 -46.28 -10.01 12.63
N TYR A 95 -46.97 -8.98 13.12
CA TYR A 95 -47.08 -7.69 12.42
C TYR A 95 -45.93 -6.71 12.74
N GLU A 96 -45.20 -6.92 13.84
CA GLU A 96 -44.19 -5.97 14.34
C GLU A 96 -42.76 -6.30 13.88
N GLN A 97 -42.49 -7.58 13.57
CA GLN A 97 -41.17 -8.08 13.15
C GLN A 97 -40.73 -7.52 11.78
N GLY A 98 -41.67 -7.31 10.85
CA GLY A 98 -41.38 -6.75 9.52
C GLY A 98 -40.90 -5.29 9.56
N SER A 99 -41.40 -4.49 10.51
CA SER A 99 -41.04 -3.07 10.66
C SER A 99 -39.59 -2.90 11.16
N ARG A 100 -39.15 -3.76 12.10
CA ARG A 100 -37.79 -3.74 12.65
C ARG A 100 -36.73 -4.10 11.59
N TYR A 101 -37.01 -5.08 10.75
CA TYR A 101 -36.11 -5.49 9.66
C TYR A 101 -35.99 -4.40 8.58
N ALA A 102 -37.11 -3.81 8.17
CA ALA A 102 -37.12 -2.71 7.19
C ALA A 102 -36.31 -1.49 7.68
N ASN A 103 -36.43 -1.15 8.96
CA ASN A 103 -35.68 -0.04 9.56
C ASN A 103 -34.16 -0.34 9.66
N ARG A 104 -33.78 -1.57 10.06
CA ARG A 104 -32.38 -2.00 10.12
C ARG A 104 -31.68 -1.98 8.76
N GLU A 105 -32.34 -2.49 7.71
CA GLU A 105 -31.81 -2.47 6.35
C GLU A 105 -31.69 -1.03 5.81
N TYR A 106 -32.69 -0.19 6.05
CA TYR A 106 -32.64 1.23 5.66
C TYR A 106 -31.47 1.97 6.31
N LEU A 107 -31.26 1.81 7.63
CA LEU A 107 -30.14 2.41 8.35
C LEU A 107 -28.79 1.87 7.84
N SER A 108 -28.69 0.58 7.55
CA SER A 108 -27.50 -0.05 6.98
C SER A 108 -27.17 0.52 5.59
N GLN A 109 -28.18 0.69 4.73
CA GLN A 109 -28.02 1.30 3.41
C GLN A 109 -27.60 2.77 3.50
N MET A 110 -28.18 3.53 4.42
CA MET A 110 -27.83 4.93 4.67
C MET A 110 -26.38 5.07 5.14
N ARG A 111 -25.94 4.27 6.12
CA ARG A 111 -24.53 4.25 6.58
C ARG A 111 -23.56 3.92 5.43
N LYS A 112 -23.89 2.91 4.61
CA LYS A 112 -23.10 2.56 3.42
C LYS A 112 -23.03 3.70 2.42
N LYS A 113 -24.13 4.45 2.21
CA LYS A 113 -24.19 5.61 1.31
C LYS A 113 -23.32 6.76 1.83
N GLN A 114 -23.41 7.07 3.13
CA GLN A 114 -22.56 8.08 3.77
C GLN A 114 -21.08 7.75 3.64
N LEU A 115 -20.68 6.50 3.94
CA LEU A 115 -19.28 6.06 3.79
C LEU A 115 -18.78 6.20 2.35
N ARG A 116 -19.60 5.81 1.35
CA ARG A 116 -19.24 5.98 -0.06
C ARG A 116 -19.06 7.45 -0.45
N ASN A 117 -19.89 8.35 0.09
CA ASN A 117 -19.76 9.78 -0.18
C ASN A 117 -18.49 10.35 0.46
N ALA A 118 -18.22 10.04 1.72
CA ALA A 118 -17.00 10.47 2.41
C ALA A 118 -15.73 10.02 1.68
N MET A 119 -15.70 8.79 1.17
CA MET A 119 -14.57 8.28 0.38
C MET A 119 -14.39 9.03 -0.95
N LYS A 120 -15.48 9.42 -1.60
CA LYS A 120 -15.43 10.22 -2.85
C LYS A 120 -14.94 11.64 -2.56
N GLU A 121 -15.45 12.25 -1.50
CA GLU A 121 -15.07 13.59 -1.08
C GLU A 121 -13.60 13.65 -0.68
N ASN A 122 -13.11 12.68 0.10
CA ASN A 122 -11.70 12.59 0.46
C ASN A 122 -10.81 12.47 -0.79
N ARG A 123 -11.18 11.61 -1.75
CA ARG A 123 -10.46 11.50 -3.03
C ARG A 123 -10.44 12.81 -3.81
N GLN A 124 -11.56 13.54 -3.82
CA GLN A 124 -11.68 14.82 -4.50
C GLN A 124 -10.85 15.90 -3.80
N GLN A 125 -10.91 15.96 -2.47
CA GLN A 125 -10.11 16.86 -1.65
C GLN A 125 -8.62 16.64 -1.86
N ALA A 126 -8.15 15.40 -1.89
CA ALA A 126 -6.74 15.09 -2.16
C ALA A 126 -6.30 15.60 -3.55
N PHE A 127 -7.17 15.49 -4.56
CA PHE A 127 -6.90 15.99 -5.90
C PHE A 127 -6.91 17.52 -5.97
N ASP A 128 -7.84 18.17 -5.27
CA ASP A 128 -7.93 19.63 -5.22
C ASP A 128 -6.80 20.25 -4.37
N GLU A 129 -6.36 19.56 -3.32
CA GLU A 129 -5.17 19.90 -2.52
C GLU A 129 -3.91 19.76 -3.37
N GLU A 130 -3.76 18.68 -4.14
CA GLU A 130 -2.64 18.53 -5.10
C GLU A 130 -2.63 19.68 -6.12
N LYS A 131 -3.81 20.10 -6.61
CA LYS A 131 -3.93 21.28 -7.48
C LYS A 131 -3.53 22.56 -6.76
N ARG A 132 -4.03 22.83 -5.54
CA ARG A 132 -3.66 24.04 -4.78
C ARG A 132 -2.16 24.13 -4.54
N MET A 133 -1.53 23.03 -4.15
CA MET A 133 -0.08 22.97 -3.93
C MET A 133 0.73 23.26 -5.20
N ARG A 134 0.19 22.93 -6.39
CA ARG A 134 0.81 23.29 -7.68
C ARG A 134 0.68 24.78 -8.01
N TYR A 135 -0.36 25.47 -7.55
CA TYR A 135 -0.58 26.90 -7.81
C TYR A 135 0.12 27.81 -6.78
N ASP A 136 0.20 27.43 -5.50
CA ASP A 136 0.84 28.23 -4.44
C ASP A 136 2.38 28.19 -4.46
N GLY A 137 2.99 27.25 -5.18
CA GLY A 137 4.45 27.20 -5.38
C GLY A 137 5.04 28.33 -6.23
N GLY A 138 4.21 29.28 -6.70
CA GLY A 138 4.61 30.37 -7.59
C GLY A 138 4.97 31.72 -6.93
N HIS A 139 4.86 31.86 -5.60
CA HIS A 139 5.19 33.12 -4.90
C HIS A 139 6.52 33.01 -4.12
N THR A 140 7.63 32.81 -4.82
CA THR A 140 8.94 33.28 -4.33
C THR A 140 9.13 34.73 -4.80
N GLY A 141 8.43 35.66 -4.17
CA GLY A 141 8.70 37.10 -4.31
C GLY A 141 10.04 37.40 -3.67
N GLY A 142 11.06 37.62 -4.49
CA GLY A 142 12.38 38.02 -4.04
C GLY A 142 12.35 39.38 -3.38
N THR A 143 12.87 39.49 -2.17
CA THR A 143 13.42 40.74 -1.65
C THR A 143 14.93 40.72 -1.84
N SER A 144 15.33 41.48 -2.85
CA SER A 144 16.71 41.79 -3.24
C SER A 144 17.52 42.38 -2.09
N ARG A 145 18.78 41.94 -2.02
CA ARG A 145 19.88 42.59 -1.30
C ARG A 145 19.98 44.06 -1.73
N GLY A 146 20.04 44.97 -0.78
CA GLY A 146 20.58 46.33 -0.94
C GLY A 146 21.59 46.59 0.18
N GLN A 147 22.87 46.73 -0.17
CA GLN A 147 23.96 47.17 0.70
C GLN A 147 23.99 48.72 0.81
N THR A 148 24.88 49.21 1.70
CA THR A 148 25.32 50.60 1.95
C THR A 148 24.44 51.40 2.92
N SER A 149 24.92 52.24 3.82
CA SER A 149 26.26 52.63 4.31
C SER A 149 26.04 53.35 5.65
N GLY A 150 27.08 53.44 6.49
CA GLY A 150 26.97 53.90 7.87
C GLY A 150 26.61 55.37 8.09
N MET A 151 26.32 55.72 9.34
CA MET A 151 26.64 57.03 9.92
C MET A 151 26.68 56.93 11.44
N LYS A 152 27.75 57.51 12.00
CA LYS A 152 28.07 57.65 13.42
C LYS A 152 27.07 58.59 14.11
N THR A 153 26.80 58.38 15.39
CA THR A 153 27.01 59.42 16.42
C THR A 153 27.24 58.74 17.76
#